data_AF-A0A418VLF3-F1
#
_entry.id   AF-A0A418VLF3-F1
#
_cell.length_a   1.000
_cell.length_b   1.000
_cell.length_c   1.000
_cell.angle_alpha   90.00
_cell.angle_beta   90.00
_cell.angle_gamma   90.00
#
_symmetry.space_group_name_H-M   'P 1'
#
loop_
_entity.id
_entity.type
_entity.pdbx_description
1 polymer ?
#
loop_
_entity_poly.entity_id
_entity_poly.type
_entity_poly.pdbx_seq_one_letter_code
_entity_poly.pdbx_strand_id
1 'polypeptide(L)'
;MSDRDDKTSDNITYVDLPGAPHVYFDIAPAHGVMANNVEIELAMRTLNPLPDGSVEVKFVTAGRLRCSQAGALHLRNALDAVLKMFEASKGPAAAAKLN
;
A
#
# COMPACT_ATOMS: atom_id res chain seq x y z
N MET A 1 24.67 16.51 -42.14
CA MET A 1 24.61 16.95 -40.74
C MET A 1 23.14 17.06 -40.38
N SER A 2 22.64 16.10 -39.62
CA SER A 2 21.36 16.23 -38.91
C SER A 2 21.64 15.68 -37.53
N ASP A 3 21.99 16.57 -36.62
CA ASP A 3 22.15 16.25 -35.20
C ASP A 3 20.86 15.58 -34.74
N ARG A 4 20.96 14.32 -34.32
CA ARG A 4 19.91 13.70 -33.53
C ARG A 4 19.95 14.40 -32.19
N ASP A 5 18.93 15.19 -31.90
CA ASP A 5 18.64 15.64 -30.54
C ASP A 5 18.51 14.39 -29.67
N ASP A 6 19.60 14.08 -28.98
CA ASP A 6 19.69 13.03 -27.99
C ASP A 6 18.83 13.50 -26.81
N LYS A 7 17.55 13.13 -26.84
CA LYS A 7 16.64 13.31 -25.70
C LYS A 7 17.23 12.51 -24.56
N THR A 8 18.02 13.18 -23.72
CA THR A 8 18.46 12.68 -22.42
C THR A 8 17.28 11.99 -21.78
N SER A 9 17.37 10.68 -21.60
CA SER A 9 16.38 9.92 -20.86
C SER A 9 16.30 10.55 -19.48
N ASP A 10 15.20 11.23 -19.16
CA ASP A 10 14.95 11.75 -17.82
C ASP A 10 14.95 10.54 -16.87
N ASN A 11 16.09 10.33 -16.22
CA ASN A 11 16.30 9.20 -15.34
C ASN A 11 15.51 9.50 -14.06
N ILE A 12 14.32 8.91 -13.94
CA ILE A 12 13.46 9.08 -12.78
C ILE A 12 14.19 8.49 -11.57
N THR A 13 14.70 9.36 -10.70
CA THR A 13 15.42 8.95 -9.50
C THR A 13 14.43 8.71 -8.37
N TYR A 14 14.37 7.46 -7.88
CA TYR A 14 13.67 7.13 -6.64
C TYR A 14 14.55 7.49 -5.45
N VAL A 15 14.02 8.26 -4.50
CA VAL A 15 14.72 8.66 -3.27
C VAL A 15 13.92 8.13 -2.09
N ASP A 16 14.56 7.31 -1.26
CA ASP A 16 13.99 6.90 0.03
C ASP A 16 14.06 8.06 1.02
N LEU A 17 12.95 8.31 1.73
CA LEU A 17 12.83 9.37 2.73
C LEU A 17 12.56 8.72 4.09
N PRO A 18 13.58 8.57 4.96
CA PRO A 18 13.43 7.87 6.25
C PRO A 18 12.38 8.48 7.19
N GLY A 19 12.06 9.77 7.02
CA GLY A 19 11.03 10.48 7.80
C GLY A 19 9.61 10.36 7.23
N ALA A 20 9.40 9.60 6.14
CA ALA A 20 8.07 9.40 5.58
C ALA A 20 7.16 8.67 6.59
N PRO A 21 5.90 9.12 6.76
CA PRO A 21 5.00 8.52 7.74
C PRO A 21 4.58 7.11 7.32
N HIS A 22 4.44 6.23 8.30
CA HIS A 22 3.78 4.94 8.09
C HIS A 22 2.27 5.13 8.16
N VAL A 23 1.55 4.58 7.19
CA VAL A 23 0.08 4.56 7.19
C VAL A 23 -0.39 3.18 7.57
N TYR A 24 -0.92 3.04 8.79
CA TYR A 24 -1.55 1.81 9.25
C TYR A 24 -3.04 1.79 8.87
N PHE A 25 -3.51 0.66 8.37
CA PHE A 25 -4.92 0.40 8.10
C PHE A 25 -5.19 -1.10 8.17
N ASP A 26 -6.43 -1.48 8.44
CA ASP A 26 -6.84 -2.88 8.56
C ASP A 26 -7.45 -3.41 7.26
N ILE A 27 -8.20 -2.56 6.54
CA ILE A 27 -8.83 -2.91 5.27
C ILE A 27 -8.72 -1.76 4.27
N ALA A 28 -8.76 -2.09 2.98
CA ALA A 28 -8.70 -1.12 1.89
C ALA A 28 -9.91 -1.25 0.93
N PRO A 29 -11.09 -0.67 1.25
CA PRO A 29 -12.26 -0.73 0.40
C PRO A 29 -12.05 0.02 -0.92
N ALA A 30 -12.50 -0.57 -2.03
CA ALA A 30 -12.50 0.05 -3.34
C ALA A 30 -13.94 0.36 -3.77
N HIS A 31 -14.24 1.63 -4.05
CA HIS A 31 -15.59 2.10 -4.42
C HIS A 31 -15.71 2.49 -5.90
N GLY A 32 -14.63 2.38 -6.68
CA GLY A 32 -14.63 2.62 -8.13
C GLY A 32 -13.46 3.48 -8.62
N VAL A 33 -13.61 4.04 -9.83
CA VAL A 33 -12.67 4.98 -10.44
C VAL A 33 -13.29 6.37 -10.42
N MET A 34 -12.56 7.37 -9.93
CA MET A 34 -13.03 8.76 -9.87
C MET A 34 -12.14 9.66 -10.74
N ALA A 35 -12.75 10.36 -11.71
CA ALA A 35 -12.03 11.28 -12.60
C ALA A 35 -10.77 10.67 -13.24
N ASN A 36 -10.88 9.45 -13.77
CA ASN A 36 -9.79 8.65 -14.36
C ASN A 36 -8.62 8.33 -13.42
N ASN A 37 -8.79 8.53 -12.11
CA ASN A 37 -7.85 8.09 -11.09
C ASN A 37 -8.43 6.94 -10.28
N VAL A 38 -7.53 6.06 -9.82
CA VAL A 38 -7.87 5.04 -8.84
C VAL A 38 -7.96 5.72 -7.48
N GLU A 39 -9.04 5.46 -6.76
CA GLU A 39 -9.21 5.87 -5.37
C GLU A 39 -9.59 4.66 -4.52
N ILE A 40 -8.85 4.45 -3.44
CA ILE A 40 -9.15 3.46 -2.41
C ILE A 40 -9.21 4.14 -1.05
N GLU A 41 -10.09 3.65 -0.19
CA GLU A 41 -10.14 4.07 1.21
C GLU A 41 -9.21 3.19 2.03
N LEU A 42 -8.56 3.77 3.03
CA LEU A 42 -7.80 3.05 4.04
C LEU A 42 -8.60 3.13 5.32
N ALA A 43 -9.14 2.02 5.80
CA ALA A 43 -10.02 2.01 6.97
C ALA A 43 -9.37 1.30 8.16
N MET A 44 -9.59 1.87 9.35
CA MET A 44 -9.12 1.34 10.62
C MET A 44 -10.31 0.83 11.45
N ARG A 45 -10.08 -0.20 12.25
CA ARG A 45 -11.05 -0.70 13.21
C ARG A 45 -11.07 0.16 14.45
N THR A 46 -12.25 0.66 14.80
CA THR A 46 -12.51 1.36 16.07
C THR A 46 -13.33 0.47 16.99
N LEU A 47 -13.02 0.55 18.27
CA LEU A 47 -13.80 -0.06 19.35
C LEU A 47 -14.51 1.06 20.10
N ASN A 48 -15.84 1.06 20.02
CA ASN A 48 -16.69 2.07 20.65
C ASN A 48 -17.43 1.43 21.83
N PRO A 49 -17.07 1.73 23.09
CA PRO A 49 -17.80 1.22 24.24
C PRO A 49 -19.20 1.86 24.32
N LEU A 50 -20.22 1.04 24.53
CA LEU A 50 -21.61 1.49 24.62
C LEU A 50 -22.07 1.59 26.09
N PRO A 51 -23.13 2.38 26.40
CA PRO A 51 -23.62 2.55 27.77
C PRO A 51 -24.11 1.26 28.44
N ASP A 52 -24.47 0.24 27.67
CA ASP A 52 -24.90 -1.07 28.16
C ASP A 52 -23.71 -2.01 28.50
N GLY A 53 -22.48 -1.52 28.37
CA GLY A 53 -21.25 -2.27 28.61
C GLY A 53 -20.80 -3.14 27.44
N SER A 54 -21.52 -3.14 26.32
CA SER A 54 -21.07 -3.80 25.09
C SER A 54 -20.04 -2.95 24.32
N VAL A 55 -19.38 -3.56 23.34
CA VAL A 55 -18.43 -2.88 22.45
C VAL A 55 -18.90 -3.00 21.02
N GLU A 56 -19.09 -1.85 20.39
CA GLU A 56 -19.38 -1.77 18.97
C GLU A 56 -18.08 -1.72 18.18
N VAL A 57 -17.94 -2.62 17.21
CA VAL A 57 -16.80 -2.67 16.29
C VAL A 57 -17.20 -2.07 14.96
N LYS A 58 -16.48 -1.03 14.53
CA LYS A 58 -16.71 -0.36 13.25
C LYS A 58 -15.40 -0.21 12.49
N PHE A 59 -15.47 -0.21 11.16
CA PHE A 59 -14.40 0.32 10.34
C PHE A 59 -14.71 1.76 9.98
N VAL A 60 -13.74 2.64 10.18
CA VAL A 60 -13.83 4.05 9.80
C VAL A 60 -12.74 4.37 8.80
N THR A 61 -13.08 5.13 7.77
CA THR A 61 -12.10 5.61 6.78
C THR A 61 -11.11 6.54 7.47
N ALA A 62 -9.86 6.10 7.56
CA ALA A 62 -8.73 6.82 8.14
C ALA A 62 -8.01 7.69 7.12
N GLY A 63 -8.03 7.28 5.85
CA GLY A 63 -7.36 7.97 4.76
C GLY A 63 -7.88 7.53 3.40
N ARG A 64 -7.45 8.24 2.36
CA ARG A 64 -7.74 7.90 0.96
C ARG A 64 -6.45 7.93 0.18
N LEU A 65 -6.21 6.88 -0.60
CA LEU A 65 -5.11 6.83 -1.54
C LEU A 65 -5.67 7.08 -2.93
N ARG A 66 -5.14 8.09 -3.61
CA ARG A 66 -5.46 8.40 -5.01
C ARG A 66 -4.22 8.33 -5.87
N CYS A 67 -4.30 7.63 -7.00
CA CYS A 67 -3.19 7.50 -7.94
C CYS A 67 -3.67 7.26 -9.38
N SER A 68 -2.75 7.37 -10.35
CA SER A 68 -3.01 6.98 -11.73
C SER A 68 -3.19 5.46 -11.85
N GLN A 69 -3.75 4.99 -12.97
CA GLN A 69 -3.87 3.56 -13.25
C GLN A 69 -2.51 2.83 -13.22
N ALA A 70 -1.45 3.44 -13.79
CA ALA A 70 -0.10 2.88 -13.75
C ALA A 70 0.44 2.79 -12.32
N GLY A 71 0.23 3.83 -11.50
CA GLY A 71 0.60 3.82 -10.08
C GLY A 71 -0.12 2.72 -9.28
N ALA A 72 -1.41 2.51 -9.55
CA ALA A 72 -2.19 1.45 -8.91
C ALA A 72 -1.68 0.04 -9.27
N LEU A 73 -1.32 -0.18 -10.55
CA LEU A 73 -0.71 -1.44 -10.99
C LEU A 73 0.64 -1.69 -10.31
N HIS A 74 1.47 -0.65 -10.18
CA HIS A 74 2.75 -0.75 -9.47
C HIS A 74 2.54 -1.09 -7.99
N LEU A 75 1.59 -0.41 -7.32
CA LEU A 75 1.26 -0.70 -5.92
C LEU A 75 0.80 -2.15 -5.73
N ARG A 76 -0.13 -2.63 -6.57
CA ARG A 76 -0.62 -4.01 -6.52
C ARG A 76 0.53 -5.00 -6.64
N ASN A 77 1.40 -4.83 -7.64
CA ASN A 77 2.52 -5.73 -7.87
C ASN A 77 3.54 -5.71 -6.70
N ALA A 78 3.76 -4.54 -6.08
CA ALA A 78 4.62 -4.42 -4.90
C ALA A 78 4.03 -5.14 -3.68
N LEU A 79 2.72 -5.01 -3.44
CA LEU A 79 2.01 -5.74 -2.39
C LEU A 79 2.09 -7.25 -2.62
N ASP A 80 1.83 -7.72 -3.84
CA ASP A 80 1.95 -9.14 -4.20
C ASP A 80 3.37 -9.67 -3.96
N ALA A 81 4.40 -8.88 -4.29
CA ALA A 81 5.79 -9.26 -4.07
C ALA A 81 6.12 -9.40 -2.58
N VAL A 82 5.69 -8.45 -1.74
CA VAL A 82 5.92 -8.49 -0.29
C VAL A 82 5.14 -9.63 0.37
N LEU A 83 3.90 -9.89 -0.05
CA LEU A 83 3.11 -11.01 0.47
C LEU A 83 3.78 -12.37 0.18
N LYS A 84 4.36 -12.54 -1.02
CA LYS A 84 5.16 -13.74 -1.35
C LYS A 84 6.39 -13.88 -0.45
N MET A 85 7.06 -12.78 -0.09
CA MET A 85 8.17 -12.80 0.86
C MET A 85 7.70 -13.21 2.26
N PHE A 86 6.54 -12.74 2.71
CA PHE A 86 5.94 -13.17 3.97
C PHE A 86 5.66 -14.67 4.00
N GLU A 87 5.10 -15.23 2.93
CA GLU A 87 4.86 -16.67 2.81
C GLU A 87 6.16 -17.47 2.86
N ALA A 88 7.20 -17.04 2.13
CA ALA A 88 8.51 -17.69 2.13
C ALA A 88 9.19 -17.66 3.52
N SER A 89 9.00 -16.57 4.28
CA SER A 89 9.55 -16.43 5.64
C SER A 89 8.96 -17.42 6.65
N LYS A 90 7.78 -17.99 6.37
CA LYS A 90 7.11 -19.01 7.19
C LYS A 90 7.49 -20.45 6.83
N GLY A 91 8.36 -20.64 5.83
CA GLY A 91 8.88 -21.96 5.44
C GLY A 91 9.89 -22.55 6.44
N PRO A 92 10.17 -23.86 6.36
CA PRO A 92 10.98 -24.62 7.35
C PRO A 92 12.43 -24.10 7.55
N ALA A 93 12.91 -23.19 6.69
CA ALA A 93 14.21 -22.55 6.84
C ALA A 93 14.32 -21.61 8.05
N ALA A 94 13.19 -21.13 8.61
CA ALA A 94 13.20 -20.32 9.83
C ALA A 94 13.41 -21.17 11.11
N ALA A 95 13.06 -22.46 11.07
CA ALA A 95 13.27 -23.39 12.19
C ALA A 95 14.69 -24.01 12.21
N ALA A 96 15.40 -23.98 11.09
CA ALA A 96 16.72 -24.60 10.94
C ALA A 96 17.89 -23.78 11.53
N LYS A 97 17.63 -22.56 12.03
CA LYS A 97 18.65 -21.68 12.62
C LYS A 97 18.66 -21.66 14.16
N LEU A 98 17.96 -22.60 14.80
CA LEU A 98 17.87 -22.70 16.27
C LEU A 98 18.64 -23.90 16.86
N ASN A 99 19.52 -24.55 16.08
CA ASN A 99 20.37 -25.64 16.55
C ASN A 99 21.85 -25.24 16.55
#